data_AF-A0A7D9E0S0-F1
#
_entry.id   AF-A0A7D9E0S0-F1
#
_cell.length_a   1.000
_cell.length_b   1.000
_cell.length_c   1.000
_cell.angle_alpha   90.00
_cell.angle_beta   90.00
_cell.angle_gamma   90.00
#
_symmetry.space_group_name_H-M   'P 1'
#
loop_
_entity.id
_entity.type
_entity.pdbx_description
1 polymer ?
#
loop_
_entity_poly.entity_id
_entity_poly.type
_entity_poly.pdbx_seq_one_letter_code
_entity_poly.pdbx_strand_id
1 'polypeptide(L)'
;MSAEKSKRAIRRGNRAFVTKVIQTANDAIDKFGGTQAEKDALEGCKITLIDKKESIRKLDEAILNEIEDEEKIMEDIFQAGEVGESINKMLVKIDNVLKTVEASNVSSPGGLGTTMPS
;
A
#
# COMPACT_ATOMS: atom_id res chain seq x y z
N MET A 1 3.88 -20.13 25.65
CA MET A 1 4.54 -18.95 25.06
C MET A 1 3.94 -17.70 25.67
N SER A 2 4.73 -16.68 26.04
CA SER A 2 4.20 -15.38 26.50
C SER A 2 3.43 -14.70 25.36
N ALA A 3 2.33 -14.01 25.66
CA ALA A 3 1.46 -13.33 24.69
C ALA A 3 2.25 -12.32 23.82
N GLU A 4 3.21 -11.63 24.42
CA GLU A 4 4.12 -10.70 23.76
C GLU A 4 4.92 -11.37 22.62
N LYS A 5 5.46 -12.58 22.88
CA LYS A 5 6.24 -13.33 21.87
C LYS A 5 5.37 -13.71 20.67
N SER A 6 4.11 -14.09 20.90
CA SER A 6 3.16 -14.41 19.84
C SER A 6 2.82 -13.17 19.00
N LYS A 7 2.57 -12.02 19.63
CA LYS A 7 2.31 -10.75 18.93
C LYS A 7 3.50 -10.31 18.07
N ARG A 8 4.73 -10.41 18.61
CA ARG A 8 5.97 -10.12 17.86
C ARG A 8 6.15 -11.04 16.65
N ALA A 9 5.80 -12.33 16.77
CA ALA A 9 5.84 -13.27 15.66
C ALA A 9 4.83 -12.91 14.55
N ILE A 10 3.59 -12.60 14.94
CA ILE A 10 2.55 -12.15 14.00
C ILE A 10 2.96 -10.84 13.31
N ARG A 11 3.54 -9.88 14.06
CA ARG A 11 4.08 -8.64 13.51
C ARG A 11 5.13 -8.90 12.44
N ARG A 12 6.12 -9.76 12.71
CA ARG A 12 7.15 -10.13 11.73
C ARG A 12 6.54 -10.76 10.47
N GLY A 13 5.55 -11.64 10.62
CA GLY A 13 4.83 -12.24 9.50
C GLY A 13 4.10 -11.19 8.65
N ASN A 14 3.39 -10.26 9.28
CA ASN A 14 2.70 -9.17 8.58
C ASN A 14 3.69 -8.23 7.87
N ARG A 15 4.84 -7.90 8.48
CA ARG A 15 5.89 -7.10 7.84
C ARG A 15 6.44 -7.81 6.60
N ALA A 16 6.78 -9.08 6.69
CA ALA A 16 7.26 -9.87 5.55
C ALA A 16 6.23 -9.96 4.41
N PHE A 17 4.95 -10.09 4.75
CA PHE A 17 3.86 -10.07 3.78
C PHE A 17 3.75 -8.71 3.09
N VAL A 18 3.76 -7.62 3.85
CA VAL A 18 3.72 -6.25 3.31
C VAL A 18 4.91 -6.00 2.38
N THR A 19 6.12 -6.44 2.73
CA THR A 19 7.28 -6.33 1.84
C THR A 19 7.06 -7.03 0.50
N LYS A 20 6.46 -8.22 0.51
CA LYS A 20 6.12 -8.93 -0.74
C LYS A 20 5.06 -8.17 -1.54
N VAL A 21 4.01 -7.67 -0.90
CA VAL A 21 2.95 -6.89 -1.59
C VAL A 21 3.53 -5.60 -2.19
N ILE A 22 4.43 -4.91 -1.48
CA ILE A 22 5.16 -3.74 -1.99
C ILE A 22 5.97 -4.13 -3.23
N GLN A 23 6.66 -5.27 -3.22
CA GLN A 23 7.43 -5.72 -4.37
C GLN A 23 6.53 -6.06 -5.56
N THR A 24 5.43 -6.79 -5.33
CA THR A 24 4.41 -7.06 -6.35
C THR A 24 3.81 -5.76 -6.91
N ALA A 25 3.54 -4.77 -6.07
CA ALA A 25 3.05 -3.47 -6.51
C ALA A 25 4.09 -2.72 -7.35
N ASN A 26 5.37 -2.71 -6.99
CA ASN A 26 6.42 -2.14 -7.82
C ASN A 26 6.50 -2.85 -9.18
N ASP A 27 6.51 -4.19 -9.21
CA ASP A 27 6.57 -4.96 -10.46
C ASP A 27 5.36 -4.68 -11.37
N ALA A 28 4.18 -4.50 -10.77
CA ALA A 28 2.95 -4.15 -11.48
C ALA A 28 3.00 -2.70 -12.01
N ILE A 29 3.58 -1.77 -11.26
CA ILE A 29 3.81 -0.38 -11.69
C ILE A 29 4.81 -0.33 -12.85
N ASP A 30 5.93 -1.05 -12.75
CA ASP A 30 7.01 -1.02 -13.75
C ASP A 30 6.55 -1.59 -15.10
N LYS A 31 5.61 -2.53 -15.08
CA LYS A 31 5.03 -3.16 -16.28
C LYS A 31 3.70 -2.53 -16.70
N PHE A 32 3.27 -1.47 -16.03
CA PHE A 32 1.92 -0.95 -16.15
C PHE A 32 1.61 -0.44 -17.57
N GLY A 33 0.77 -1.17 -18.30
CA GLY A 33 0.36 -0.85 -19.67
C GLY A 33 -0.92 -0.01 -19.78
N GLY A 34 -1.58 0.30 -18.66
CA GLY A 34 -2.83 1.09 -18.66
C GLY A 34 -4.11 0.28 -18.79
N THR A 35 -4.04 -1.05 -18.78
CA THR A 35 -5.21 -1.92 -18.90
C THR A 35 -6.06 -1.91 -17.62
N GLN A 36 -7.36 -2.22 -17.75
CA GLN A 36 -8.25 -2.29 -16.58
C GLN A 36 -7.81 -3.37 -15.58
N ALA A 37 -7.35 -4.52 -16.07
CA ALA A 37 -6.87 -5.61 -15.22
C ALA A 37 -5.66 -5.21 -14.37
N GLU A 38 -4.75 -4.40 -14.92
CA GLU A 38 -3.59 -3.88 -14.18
C GLU A 38 -4.00 -2.82 -13.14
N LYS A 39 -5.01 -1.98 -13.47
CA LYS A 39 -5.59 -1.04 -12.50
C LYS A 39 -6.23 -1.77 -11.33
N ASP A 40 -7.07 -2.76 -11.61
CA ASP A 40 -7.75 -3.56 -10.59
C ASP A 40 -6.72 -4.30 -9.69
N ALA A 41 -5.62 -4.78 -10.28
CA ALA A 41 -4.54 -5.40 -9.53
C ALA A 41 -3.82 -4.40 -8.59
N LEU A 42 -3.55 -3.17 -9.07
CA LEU A 42 -2.95 -2.11 -8.25
C LEU A 42 -3.90 -1.63 -7.15
N GLU A 43 -5.19 -1.50 -7.44
CA GLU A 43 -6.21 -1.19 -6.42
C GLU A 43 -6.32 -2.30 -5.37
N GLY A 44 -6.28 -3.58 -5.78
CA GLY A 44 -6.23 -4.71 -4.86
C GLY A 44 -4.99 -4.69 -3.96
N CYS A 45 -3.83 -4.36 -4.52
CA CYS A 45 -2.60 -4.16 -3.74
C CYS A 45 -2.74 -2.98 -2.76
N LYS A 46 -3.35 -1.87 -3.20
CA LYS A 46 -3.60 -0.69 -2.36
C LYS A 46 -4.48 -1.02 -1.16
N ILE A 47 -5.62 -1.67 -1.37
CA ILE A 47 -6.55 -2.09 -0.29
C ILE A 47 -5.82 -3.02 0.68
N THR A 48 -5.10 -4.00 0.16
CA THR A 48 -4.33 -4.96 0.99
C THR A 48 -3.27 -4.26 1.85
N LEU A 49 -2.56 -3.27 1.29
CA LEU A 49 -1.57 -2.49 2.03
C LEU A 49 -2.20 -1.64 3.13
N ILE A 50 -3.39 -1.05 2.89
CA ILE A 50 -4.13 -0.26 3.89
C ILE A 50 -4.55 -1.16 5.05
N ASP A 51 -5.19 -2.29 4.77
CA ASP A 51 -5.66 -3.23 5.80
C ASP A 51 -4.50 -3.77 6.65
N LYS A 52 -3.37 -4.09 5.99
CA LYS A 52 -2.18 -4.56 6.69
C LYS A 52 -1.47 -3.47 7.48
N LYS A 53 -1.47 -2.23 7.00
CA LYS A 53 -0.95 -1.09 7.76
C LYS A 53 -1.70 -0.92 9.08
N GLU A 54 -3.02 -0.98 9.05
CA GLU A 54 -3.84 -0.88 10.26
C GLU A 54 -3.59 -2.06 11.20
N SER A 55 -3.50 -3.28 10.65
CA SER A 55 -3.22 -4.49 11.43
C SER A 55 -1.85 -4.44 12.11
N ILE A 56 -0.80 -3.97 11.41
CA ILE A 56 0.55 -3.81 11.98
C ILE A 56 0.53 -2.74 13.07
N ARG A 57 -0.13 -1.60 12.83
CA ARG A 57 -0.25 -0.53 13.82
C ARG A 57 -0.89 -1.01 15.11
N LYS A 58 -2.02 -1.74 15.04
CA LYS A 58 -2.67 -2.32 16.23
C LYS A 58 -1.76 -3.28 17.00
N LEU A 59 -0.96 -4.08 16.28
CA LEU A 59 0.02 -4.97 16.90
C LEU A 59 1.16 -4.20 17.56
N ASP A 60 1.66 -3.14 16.94
CA ASP A 60 2.70 -2.29 17.52
C ASP A 60 2.21 -1.58 18.78
N GLU A 61 1.00 -1.00 18.77
CA GLU A 61 0.38 -0.42 19.97
C GLU A 61 0.20 -1.47 21.08
N ALA A 62 -0.25 -2.68 20.73
CA ALA A 62 -0.45 -3.77 21.69
C ALA A 62 0.84 -4.39 22.22
N ILE A 63 1.96 -4.27 21.50
CA ILE A 63 3.30 -4.69 21.94
C ILE A 63 3.90 -3.61 22.85
N LEU A 64 3.81 -2.33 22.45
CA LEU A 64 4.31 -1.21 23.24
C LEU A 64 3.68 -1.14 24.63
N ASN A 65 2.38 -1.43 24.74
CA ASN A 65 1.68 -1.48 26.02
C ASN A 65 2.12 -2.64 26.95
N GLU A 66 2.85 -3.63 26.42
CA GLU A 66 3.35 -4.79 27.18
C GLU A 66 4.86 -4.72 27.44
N ILE A 67 5.56 -3.73 26.89
CA ILE A 67 6.99 -3.53 27.13
C ILE A 67 7.16 -2.59 28.32
N GLU A 68 7.89 -3.04 29.34
CA GLU A 68 8.26 -2.21 30.50
C GLU A 68 9.66 -1.57 30.37
N ASP A 69 10.42 -1.96 29.34
CA ASP A 69 11.80 -1.56 29.08
C ASP A 69 11.87 -0.44 28.02
N GLU A 70 12.29 0.76 28.44
CA GLU A 70 12.36 1.97 27.60
C GLU A 70 13.26 1.82 26.36
N GLU A 71 14.38 1.09 26.44
CA GLU A 71 15.25 0.89 25.27
C GLU A 71 14.55 0.02 24.21
N LYS A 72 13.83 -1.03 24.64
CA LYS A 72 13.06 -1.88 23.73
C LYS A 72 11.86 -1.14 23.11
N ILE A 73 11.26 -0.22 23.85
CA ILE A 73 10.20 0.67 23.35
C ILE A 73 10.75 1.52 22.20
N MET A 74 11.91 2.17 22.39
CA MET A 74 12.51 3.04 21.37
C MET A 74 12.87 2.27 20.08
N GLU A 75 13.46 1.08 20.20
CA GLU A 75 13.77 0.25 19.05
C GLU A 75 12.51 -0.16 18.26
N ASP A 76 11.45 -0.57 18.97
CA ASP A 76 10.20 -0.98 18.33
C ASP A 76 9.48 0.20 17.65
N ILE A 77 9.50 1.39 18.25
CA ILE A 77 8.97 2.63 17.64
C ILE A 77 9.73 2.95 16.34
N PHE A 78 11.06 2.89 16.36
CA PHE A 78 11.88 3.18 15.19
C PHE A 78 11.54 2.24 14.02
N GLN A 79 11.51 0.93 14.29
CA GLN A 79 11.17 -0.07 13.27
C GLN A 79 9.73 0.06 12.76
N ALA A 80 8.77 0.42 13.62
CA ALA A 80 7.40 0.66 13.21
C ALA A 80 7.31 1.88 12.27
N GLY A 81 8.10 2.92 12.53
CA GLY A 81 8.23 4.10 11.68
C GLY A 81 8.69 3.76 10.26
N GLU A 82 9.77 3.00 10.11
CA GLU A 82 10.32 2.63 8.78
C GLU A 82 9.31 1.84 7.92
N VAL A 83 8.58 0.90 8.54
CA VAL A 83 7.56 0.12 7.84
C VAL A 83 6.38 1.02 7.44
N GLY A 84 5.93 1.88 8.34
CA GLY A 84 4.85 2.83 8.07
C GLY A 84 5.19 3.79 6.92
N GLU A 85 6.41 4.31 6.91
CA GLU A 85 6.91 5.17 5.84
C GLU A 85 6.99 4.43 4.49
N SER A 86 7.47 3.20 4.49
CA SER A 86 7.54 2.36 3.29
C SER A 86 6.17 2.10 2.67
N ILE A 87 5.15 1.82 3.51
CA ILE A 87 3.77 1.67 3.04
C ILE A 87 3.24 2.98 2.47
N ASN A 88 3.45 4.11 3.15
CA ASN A 88 3.00 5.42 2.68
C ASN A 88 3.61 5.79 1.33
N LYS A 89 4.92 5.58 1.16
CA LYS A 89 5.61 5.81 -0.12
C LYS A 89 4.99 4.99 -1.25
N MET A 90 4.65 3.72 -0.98
CA MET A 90 4.02 2.87 -1.98
C MET A 90 2.59 3.34 -2.32
N LEU A 91 1.78 3.70 -1.33
CA LEU A 91 0.43 4.21 -1.57
C LEU A 91 0.44 5.47 -2.45
N VAL A 92 1.35 6.41 -2.19
CA VAL A 92 1.51 7.62 -3.01
C VAL A 92 1.92 7.28 -4.44
N LYS A 93 2.81 6.31 -4.63
CA LYS A 93 3.20 5.84 -5.97
C LYS A 93 2.00 5.25 -6.72
N ILE A 94 1.24 4.36 -6.08
CA ILE A 94 0.03 3.76 -6.67
C ILE A 94 -0.97 4.85 -7.06
N ASP A 95 -1.24 5.81 -6.17
CA ASP A 95 -2.17 6.91 -6.43
C ASP A 95 -1.73 7.78 -7.61
N ASN A 96 -0.44 8.07 -7.74
CA ASN A 96 0.09 8.84 -8.86
C ASN A 96 -0.07 8.09 -10.20
N VAL A 97 0.18 6.78 -10.21
CA VAL A 97 0.00 5.95 -11.41
C VAL A 97 -1.49 5.94 -11.79
N LEU A 98 -2.39 5.62 -10.86
CA LEU A 98 -3.83 5.56 -11.13
C LEU A 98 -4.37 6.90 -11.67
N LYS A 99 -4.01 8.03 -11.06
CA LYS A 99 -4.40 9.37 -11.51
C LYS A 99 -3.89 9.71 -12.91
N THR A 100 -2.68 9.27 -13.26
CA THR A 100 -2.11 9.51 -14.60
C THR A 100 -2.94 8.82 -15.69
N VAL A 101 -3.48 7.64 -15.40
CA VAL A 101 -4.33 6.91 -16.35
C VAL A 101 -5.73 7.50 -16.46
N GLU A 102 -6.30 7.97 -15.34
CA GLU A 102 -7.57 8.69 -15.36
C GLU A 102 -7.47 9.95 -16.24
N ALA A 103 -6.39 10.73 -16.13
CA ALA A 103 -6.16 11.89 -16.98
C ALA A 103 -5.98 11.53 -18.47
N SER A 104 -5.37 10.37 -18.75
CA SER A 104 -5.15 9.87 -20.12
C SER A 104 -6.45 9.40 -20.80
N ASN A 105 -7.44 8.93 -20.03
CA ASN A 105 -8.71 8.44 -20.56
C ASN A 105 -9.73 9.56 -20.86
N VAL A 106 -9.47 10.80 -20.46
CA VAL A 106 -10.36 11.95 -20.72
C VAL A 106 -10.01 12.64 -22.06
N SER A 107 -8.89 12.28 -22.69
CA SER A 107 -8.47 12.82 -23.99
C SER A 107 -8.97 11.98 -25.16
N SER A 108 -10.29 11.85 -25.30
CA SER A 108 -10.89 11.52 -26.58
C SER A 108 -12.08 12.48 -26.80
N PRO A 109 -11.87 13.62 -27.49
CA PRO A 109 -12.98 14.49 -27.85
C PRO A 109 -13.84 13.73 -28.85
N GLY A 110 -15.06 13.42 -28.43
CA GLY A 110 -16.09 12.86 -29.29
C GLY A 110 -16.27 13.74 -30.52
N GLY A 111 -15.82 13.24 -31.68
CA GLY A 111 -16.17 13.80 -32.97
C GLY A 111 -17.62 13.45 -33.29
N LEU A 112 -18.55 14.31 -32.90
CA LEU A 112 -19.96 14.18 -33.27
C LEU A 112 -20.56 15.56 -33.60
N GLY A 113 -21.02 15.68 -34.84
CA GLY A 113 -21.79 16.81 -35.39
C GLY A 113 -20.90 17.84 -36.10
N THR A 114 -21.21 18.42 -37.26
CA THR A 114 -22.35 18.47 -38.19
C THR A 114 -21.72 18.96 -39.54
N THR A 115 -22.20 18.72 -40.76
CA THR A 115 -23.38 19.30 -41.43
C THR A 115 -23.49 18.72 -42.84
N MET A 116 -24.71 18.43 -43.28
CA MET A 116 -25.11 18.06 -44.64
C MET A 116 -25.33 19.36 -45.47
N PRO A 117 -24.74 19.55 -46.66
CA PRO A 117 -25.14 20.63 -47.55
C PRO A 117 -26.23 20.18 -48.53
N SER A 118 -27.12 21.13 -48.82
CA SER A 118 -28.35 21.05 -49.61
C SER A 118 -28.15 20.76 -51.10
#